data_AF-X1DTE5-F1
#
_entry.id   AF-X1DTE5-F1
#
_cell.length_a   1.000
_cell.length_b   1.000
_cell.length_c   1.000
_cell.angle_alpha   90.00
_cell.angle_beta   90.00
_cell.angle_gamma   90.00
#
_symmetry.space_group_name_H-M   'P 1'
#
loop_
_entity.id
_entity.type
_entity.pdbx_description
1 polymer ?
#
loop_
_entity_poly.entity_id
_entity_poly.type
_entity_poly.pdbx_seq_one_letter_code
_entity_poly.pdbx_strand_id
1 'polypeptide(L)'
;MHHVKMNELAKQIVDNIIQNKEIYNAEIFNLDNGSTLLDMTKASWIGGKLVGEICMGGLGTVEFSSYNLDGHYIPSVNVYTSEPIISCMASQLAGWNVKLKKEVEKGGQMKKKVIFQSLGSGPARAKSKVEKIFEELDYTDDSNCAVIVFETPKLPNEEVMD
;
A
#
# COMPACT_ATOMS: atom_id res chain seq x y z
N MET A 1 -16.74 -14.61 -11.76
CA MET A 1 -15.58 -14.46 -10.86
C MET A 1 -14.52 -13.66 -11.60
N HIS A 2 -14.18 -12.47 -11.11
CA HIS A 2 -13.05 -11.71 -11.64
C HIS A 2 -11.76 -12.45 -11.26
N HIS A 3 -11.03 -12.96 -12.26
CA HIS A 3 -9.77 -13.70 -12.10
C HIS A 3 -8.53 -12.80 -12.05
N VAL A 4 -8.71 -11.56 -11.63
CA VAL A 4 -7.63 -10.57 -11.63
C VAL A 4 -6.82 -10.73 -10.36
N LYS A 5 -5.50 -10.82 -10.51
CA LYS A 5 -4.55 -11.00 -9.43
C LYS A 5 -3.84 -9.70 -9.10
N MET A 6 -4.53 -8.82 -8.38
CA MET A 6 -4.02 -7.48 -8.08
C MET A 6 -2.70 -7.48 -7.32
N ASN A 7 -2.45 -8.45 -6.44
CA ASN A 7 -1.18 -8.55 -5.74
C ASN A 7 -0.03 -8.88 -6.71
N GLU A 8 -0.23 -9.78 -7.69
CA GLU A 8 0.76 -10.04 -8.75
C GLU A 8 0.98 -8.80 -9.63
N LEU A 9 -0.09 -8.10 -10.03
CA LEU A 9 0.00 -6.87 -10.83
C LEU A 9 0.73 -5.74 -10.09
N ALA A 10 0.34 -5.45 -8.85
CA ALA A 10 1.03 -4.48 -8.01
C ALA A 10 2.50 -4.87 -7.77
N LYS A 11 2.79 -6.16 -7.61
CA LYS A 11 4.16 -6.65 -7.47
C LYS A 11 5.01 -6.32 -8.69
N GLN A 12 4.48 -6.37 -9.92
CA GLN A 12 5.23 -5.97 -11.11
C GLN A 12 5.68 -4.50 -11.04
N ILE A 13 4.82 -3.62 -10.50
CA ILE A 13 5.16 -2.20 -10.29
C ILE A 13 6.23 -2.07 -9.21
N VAL A 14 6.09 -2.80 -8.10
CA VAL A 14 7.09 -2.87 -7.02
C VAL A 14 8.45 -3.35 -7.55
N ASP A 15 8.47 -4.42 -8.35
CA ASP A 15 9.69 -4.97 -8.94
C ASP A 15 10.36 -3.94 -9.86
N ASN A 16 9.58 -3.19 -10.65
CA ASN A 16 10.11 -2.09 -11.46
C ASN A 16 10.72 -0.98 -10.60
N ILE A 17 10.11 -0.64 -9.46
CA ILE A 17 10.69 0.33 -8.52
C ILE A 17 12.02 -0.19 -7.97
N ILE A 18 12.07 -1.45 -7.54
CA ILE A 18 13.30 -2.07 -6.99
C ILE A 18 14.43 -2.05 -8.02
N GLN A 19 14.13 -2.39 -9.28
CA GLN A 19 15.11 -2.41 -10.36
C GLN A 19 15.66 -1.02 -10.72
N ASN A 20 14.88 0.04 -10.46
CA ASN A 20 15.19 1.42 -10.82
C ASN A 20 15.21 2.35 -9.60
N LYS A 21 15.59 1.82 -8.43
CA LYS A 21 15.46 2.51 -7.14
C LYS A 21 16.16 3.86 -7.11
N GLU A 22 17.28 4.01 -7.82
CA GLU A 22 18.03 5.26 -7.94
C GLU A 22 17.26 6.33 -8.75
N ILE A 23 16.48 5.92 -9.76
CA ILE A 23 15.64 6.83 -10.56
C ILE A 23 14.47 7.35 -9.72
N TYR A 24 13.92 6.47 -8.88
CA TYR A 24 12.75 6.81 -8.07
C TYR A 24 13.09 7.33 -6.69
N ASN A 25 14.37 7.39 -6.29
CA ASN A 25 14.83 7.72 -4.94
C ASN A 25 14.19 6.83 -3.86
N ALA A 26 14.06 5.53 -4.13
CA ALA A 26 13.54 4.54 -3.20
C ALA A 26 14.68 3.88 -2.42
N GLU A 27 14.49 3.66 -1.12
CA GLU A 27 15.41 2.87 -0.29
C GLU A 27 14.81 1.49 -0.03
N ILE A 28 15.58 0.43 -0.27
CA ILE A 28 15.11 -0.95 -0.26
C ILE A 28 15.74 -1.70 0.92
N PHE A 29 14.90 -2.30 1.76
CA PHE A 29 15.34 -3.12 2.89
C PHE A 29 14.79 -4.53 2.72
N ASN A 30 15.67 -5.55 2.84
CA ASN A 30 15.24 -6.93 2.95
C ASN A 30 15.28 -7.31 4.43
N LEU A 31 14.15 -7.80 4.93
CA LEU A 31 14.00 -8.22 6.32
C LEU A 31 14.33 -9.70 6.47
N ASP A 32 14.66 -10.13 7.68
CA ASP A 32 15.07 -11.51 7.96
C ASP A 32 13.95 -12.54 7.72
N ASN A 33 12.68 -12.11 7.81
CA ASN A 33 11.50 -12.95 7.53
C ASN A 33 11.21 -13.11 6.02
N GLY A 34 12.05 -12.56 5.14
CA GLY A 34 11.88 -12.61 3.69
C GLY A 34 10.98 -11.52 3.10
N SER A 35 10.45 -10.61 3.92
CA SER A 35 9.71 -9.44 3.45
C SER A 35 10.65 -8.37 2.87
N THR A 36 10.18 -7.61 1.90
CA THR A 36 10.90 -6.47 1.32
C THR A 36 10.15 -5.18 1.61
N LEU A 37 10.86 -4.19 2.20
CA LEU A 37 10.35 -2.86 2.44
C LEU A 37 10.90 -1.88 1.41
N LEU A 38 10.01 -1.02 0.91
CA LEU A 38 10.33 0.11 0.06
C LEU A 38 10.04 1.39 0.86
N ASP A 39 11.09 2.10 1.27
CA ASP A 39 10.93 3.46 1.79
C ASP A 39 10.86 4.44 0.60
N MET A 40 9.68 5.03 0.45
CA MET A 40 9.34 5.98 -0.61
C MET A 40 9.30 7.43 -0.10
N THR A 41 9.81 7.74 1.10
CA THR A 41 9.76 9.09 1.70
C THR A 41 10.51 10.15 0.90
N LYS A 42 11.55 9.75 0.16
CA LYS A 42 12.33 10.63 -0.73
C LYS A 42 11.95 10.47 -2.20
N ALA A 43 10.87 9.76 -2.48
CA ALA A 43 10.54 9.37 -3.83
C ALA A 43 10.26 10.58 -4.75
N SER A 44 10.60 10.43 -6.02
CA SER A 44 10.27 11.44 -7.04
C SER A 44 8.76 11.50 -7.30
N TRP A 45 8.31 12.49 -8.08
CA TRP A 45 6.91 12.57 -8.53
C TRP A 45 6.45 11.26 -9.14
N ILE A 46 7.26 10.70 -10.04
CA ILE A 46 6.98 9.41 -10.69
C ILE A 46 6.88 8.29 -9.66
N GLY A 47 7.73 8.28 -8.62
CA GLY A 47 7.60 7.34 -7.51
C GLY A 47 6.24 7.46 -6.80
N GLY A 48 5.75 8.68 -6.57
CA GLY A 48 4.41 8.93 -6.04
C GLY A 48 3.29 8.41 -6.95
N LYS A 49 3.41 8.60 -8.28
CA LYS A 49 2.50 8.01 -9.28
C LYS A 49 2.45 6.48 -9.13
N LEU A 50 3.61 5.82 -9.10
CA LEU A 50 3.70 4.37 -8.99
C LEU A 50 3.11 3.84 -7.67
N VAL A 51 3.33 4.55 -6.55
CA VAL A 51 2.67 4.21 -5.28
C VAL A 51 1.15 4.30 -5.39
N GLY A 52 0.62 5.32 -6.07
CA GLY A 52 -0.82 5.43 -6.37
C GLY A 52 -1.36 4.23 -7.15
N GLU A 53 -0.64 3.80 -8.19
CA GLU A 53 -1.00 2.63 -9.01
C GLU A 53 -0.88 1.31 -8.24
N ILE A 54 0.10 1.17 -7.34
CA ILE A 54 0.23 0.05 -6.39
C ILE A 54 -0.98 0.01 -5.45
N CYS A 55 -1.36 1.14 -4.85
CA CYS A 55 -2.55 1.22 -4.00
C CYS A 55 -3.79 0.75 -4.78
N MET A 56 -3.89 1.10 -6.06
CA MET A 56 -4.97 0.69 -6.96
C MET A 56 -4.86 -0.76 -7.47
N GLY A 57 -3.92 -1.55 -6.96
CA GLY A 57 -3.75 -2.98 -7.26
C GLY A 57 -3.22 -3.24 -8.66
N GLY A 58 -2.55 -2.26 -9.28
CA GLY A 58 -2.11 -2.31 -10.68
C GLY A 58 -3.26 -2.24 -11.71
N LEU A 59 -4.50 -1.96 -11.26
CA LEU A 59 -5.68 -1.80 -12.12
C LEU A 59 -6.08 -0.34 -12.35
N GLY A 60 -5.32 0.57 -11.76
CA GLY A 60 -5.45 2.00 -11.95
C GLY A 60 -4.29 2.56 -12.74
N THR A 61 -4.55 3.60 -13.51
CA THR A 61 -3.52 4.45 -14.12
C THR A 61 -3.63 5.84 -13.54
N VAL A 62 -2.48 6.39 -13.12
CA VAL A 62 -2.38 7.74 -12.56
C VAL A 62 -1.54 8.59 -13.50
N GLU A 63 -2.10 9.64 -14.10
CA GLU A 63 -1.35 10.53 -15.00
C GLU A 63 -1.25 11.95 -14.43
N PHE A 64 -0.09 12.58 -14.56
CA PHE A 64 0.07 13.98 -14.18
C PHE A 64 -0.71 14.88 -15.12
N SER A 65 -1.36 15.87 -14.53
CA SER A 65 -2.17 16.86 -15.23
C SER A 65 -2.04 18.21 -14.53
N SER A 66 -2.72 19.22 -15.06
CA SER A 66 -2.96 20.48 -14.38
C SER A 66 -4.45 20.78 -14.39
N TYR A 67 -4.96 21.33 -13.30
CA TYR A 67 -6.34 21.77 -13.18
C TYR A 67 -6.36 23.29 -13.00
N ASN A 68 -7.20 23.97 -13.78
CA ASN A 68 -7.40 25.41 -13.64
C ASN A 68 -8.55 25.66 -12.67
N LEU A 69 -8.22 26.17 -11.48
CA LEU A 69 -9.16 26.61 -10.46
C LEU A 69 -9.11 28.14 -10.37
N ASP A 70 -10.17 28.80 -10.85
CA ASP A 70 -10.33 30.26 -10.79
C ASP A 70 -9.13 31.06 -11.37
N GLY A 71 -8.52 30.54 -12.44
CA GLY A 71 -7.35 31.15 -13.09
C GLY A 71 -6.01 30.67 -12.53
N HIS A 72 -6.00 29.81 -11.51
CA HIS A 72 -4.80 29.21 -10.93
C HIS A 72 -4.59 27.78 -11.45
N TYR A 73 -3.43 27.52 -12.05
CA TYR A 73 -3.05 26.16 -12.46
C TYR A 73 -2.45 25.39 -11.28
N ILE A 74 -3.16 24.34 -10.85
CA ILE A 74 -2.77 23.47 -9.74
C ILE A 74 -2.28 22.14 -10.32
N PRO A 75 -1.11 21.64 -9.91
CA PRO A 75 -0.68 20.28 -10.24
C PRO A 75 -1.74 19.27 -9.80
N SER A 76 -2.12 18.38 -10.70
CA SER A 76 -3.22 17.44 -10.48
C SER A 76 -2.84 16.06 -11.01
N VAL A 77 -3.66 15.08 -10.68
CA VAL A 77 -3.60 13.76 -11.31
C VAL A 77 -4.94 13.42 -11.94
N ASN A 78 -4.91 12.82 -13.11
CA ASN A 78 -6.05 12.12 -13.67
C ASN A 78 -5.93 10.64 -13.29
N VAL A 79 -7.01 10.04 -12.82
CA VAL A 79 -7.03 8.66 -12.36
C VAL A 79 -8.06 7.88 -13.16
N TYR A 80 -7.64 6.76 -13.73
CA TYR A 80 -8.46 5.93 -14.61
C TYR A 80 -8.45 4.49 -14.12
N THR A 81 -9.60 3.82 -14.14
CA THR A 81 -9.69 2.37 -13.94
C THR A 81 -10.94 1.84 -14.64
N SER A 82 -10.85 0.62 -15.18
CA SER A 82 -12.03 -0.10 -15.69
C SER A 82 -12.66 -1.02 -14.64
N GLU A 83 -12.07 -1.09 -13.45
CA GLU A 83 -12.47 -2.00 -12.36
C GLU A 83 -12.65 -1.23 -11.05
N PRO A 84 -13.55 -0.23 -10.97
CA PRO A 84 -13.58 0.74 -9.88
C PRO A 84 -13.84 0.12 -8.50
N ILE A 85 -14.68 -0.92 -8.42
CA ILE A 85 -14.96 -1.60 -7.14
C ILE A 85 -13.70 -2.32 -6.66
N ILE A 86 -13.05 -3.07 -7.54
CA ILE A 86 -11.87 -3.88 -7.19
C ILE A 86 -10.67 -2.96 -6.91
N SER A 87 -10.38 -2.03 -7.83
CA SER A 87 -9.25 -1.12 -7.74
C SER A 87 -9.37 -0.14 -6.58
N CYS A 88 -10.52 0.52 -6.41
CA CYS A 88 -10.67 1.56 -5.39
C CYS A 88 -11.07 0.99 -4.02
N MET A 89 -12.06 0.07 -3.97
CA MET A 89 -12.59 -0.41 -2.69
C MET A 89 -11.82 -1.62 -2.16
N ALA A 90 -11.56 -2.63 -3.00
CA ALA A 90 -10.86 -3.85 -2.58
C ALA A 90 -9.35 -3.65 -2.41
N SER A 91 -8.77 -2.61 -3.03
CA SER A 91 -7.33 -2.31 -2.96
C SER A 91 -7.04 -0.93 -2.38
N GLN A 92 -7.36 0.16 -3.09
CA GLN A 92 -6.85 1.52 -2.77
C GLN A 92 -7.27 2.06 -1.40
N LEU A 93 -8.49 1.75 -0.95
CA LEU A 93 -9.02 2.20 0.33
C LEU A 93 -8.05 1.86 1.48
N ALA A 94 -7.72 2.86 2.30
CA ALA A 94 -6.91 2.72 3.52
C ALA A 94 -7.73 2.14 4.68
N GLY A 95 -8.30 0.95 4.48
CA GLY A 95 -9.30 0.40 5.39
C GLY A 95 -8.74 -0.58 6.42
N TRP A 96 -7.53 -1.12 6.24
CA TRP A 96 -6.94 -2.06 7.18
C TRP A 96 -6.21 -1.34 8.31
N ASN A 97 -6.81 -1.31 9.50
CA ASN A 97 -6.13 -0.82 10.71
C ASN A 97 -5.10 -1.85 11.23
N VAL A 98 -3.84 -1.71 10.80
CA VAL A 98 -2.72 -2.55 11.25
C VAL A 98 -2.20 -2.00 12.56
N LYS A 99 -2.21 -2.84 13.60
CA LYS A 99 -1.81 -2.43 14.95
C LYS A 99 -1.07 -3.53 15.69
N LEU A 100 0.19 -3.26 16.02
CA LEU A 100 1.03 -4.15 16.80
C LEU A 100 1.22 -3.61 18.22
N LYS A 101 0.94 -4.44 19.23
CA LYS A 101 1.08 -4.13 20.65
C LYS A 101 2.03 -5.14 21.31
N LYS A 102 2.98 -4.64 22.10
CA LYS A 102 3.85 -5.46 22.96
C LYS A 102 3.59 -5.22 24.43
N GLU A 103 3.78 -6.25 25.23
CA GLU A 103 3.87 -6.09 26.67
C GLU A 103 5.25 -5.55 27.04
N VAL A 104 5.27 -4.47 27.80
CA VAL A 104 6.49 -3.84 28.31
C VAL A 104 6.34 -3.63 29.80
N GLU A 105 7.38 -3.92 30.56
CA GLU A 105 7.42 -3.62 31.98
C GLU A 105 7.64 -2.11 32.18
N LYS A 106 6.75 -1.46 32.93
CA LYS A 106 6.90 -0.04 33.30
C LYS A 106 6.50 0.17 34.75
N GLY A 107 7.52 0.27 35.61
CA GLY A 107 7.35 0.46 37.05
C GLY A 107 6.82 -0.78 37.78
N GLY A 108 7.37 -1.96 37.47
CA GLY A 108 6.98 -3.24 38.09
C GLY A 108 5.63 -3.80 37.63
N GLN A 109 5.03 -3.23 36.57
CA GLN A 109 3.78 -3.68 35.99
C GLN A 109 3.93 -3.92 34.49
N MET A 110 3.37 -5.02 34.00
CA MET A 110 3.27 -5.30 32.57
C MET A 110 2.17 -4.46 31.94
N LYS A 111 2.51 -3.68 30.90
CA LYS A 111 1.56 -2.83 30.17
C LYS A 111 1.67 -3.07 28.68
N LYS A 112 0.54 -3.05 27.96
CA LYS A 112 0.53 -3.12 26.49
C LYS A 112 0.88 -1.75 25.89
N LYS A 113 1.99 -1.69 25.16
CA LYS A 113 2.44 -0.52 24.40
C LYS A 113 2.23 -0.77 22.91
N VAL A 114 1.63 0.20 22.22
CA VAL A 114 1.54 0.18 20.76
C VAL A 114 2.92 0.48 20.19
N ILE A 115 3.45 -0.45 19.39
CA ILE A 115 4.78 -0.31 18.76
C ILE A 115 4.67 0.05 17.28
N PHE A 116 3.55 -0.27 16.64
CA PHE A 116 3.22 0.16 15.29
C PHE A 116 1.70 0.36 15.17
N GLN A 117 1.28 1.41 14.47
CA GLN A 117 -0.10 1.61 14.09
C GLN A 117 -0.15 2.45 12.80
N SER A 118 -0.81 1.95 11.77
CA SER A 118 -1.05 2.67 10.52
C SER A 118 -2.29 2.10 9.83
N LEU A 119 -2.85 2.85 8.89
CA LEU A 119 -3.83 2.33 7.94
C LEU A 119 -3.09 1.75 6.74
N GLY A 120 -3.36 0.48 6.46
CA GLY A 120 -2.87 -0.21 5.28
C GLY A 120 -3.83 -0.02 4.11
N SER A 121 -3.27 0.35 2.97
CA SER A 121 -3.92 0.35 1.64
C SER A 121 -3.30 -0.73 0.76
N GLY A 122 -3.91 -1.00 -0.39
CA GLY A 122 -3.35 -1.87 -1.43
C GLY A 122 -3.91 -3.29 -1.41
N PRO A 123 -3.46 -4.12 -2.36
CA PRO A 123 -4.14 -5.35 -2.71
C PRO A 123 -4.01 -6.47 -1.67
N ALA A 124 -3.08 -6.38 -0.72
CA ALA A 124 -2.99 -7.32 0.41
C ALA A 124 -4.29 -7.36 1.24
N ARG A 125 -5.05 -6.26 1.27
CA ARG A 125 -6.35 -6.19 1.95
C ARG A 125 -7.33 -7.25 1.46
N ALA A 126 -7.35 -7.51 0.15
CA ALA A 126 -8.21 -8.51 -0.45
C ALA A 126 -7.80 -9.97 -0.13
N LYS A 127 -6.58 -10.17 0.38
CA LYS A 127 -6.13 -11.46 0.91
C LYS A 127 -6.46 -11.62 2.38
N SER A 128 -6.26 -10.56 3.19
CA SER A 128 -6.50 -10.62 4.63
C SER A 128 -7.99 -10.61 4.98
N LYS A 129 -8.81 -9.87 4.22
CA LYS A 129 -10.27 -9.75 4.38
C LYS A 129 -10.74 -9.46 5.81
N VAL A 130 -9.93 -8.75 6.59
CA VAL A 130 -10.25 -8.42 8.00
C VAL A 130 -11.29 -7.31 8.14
N GLU A 131 -11.63 -6.63 7.03
CA GLU A 131 -12.56 -5.52 6.97
C GLU A 131 -13.95 -5.99 6.50
N LYS A 132 -15.02 -5.45 7.09
CA LYS A 132 -16.40 -5.81 6.77
C LYS A 132 -16.78 -5.63 5.30
N ILE A 133 -16.14 -4.69 4.59
CA ILE A 133 -16.42 -4.44 3.17
C ILE A 133 -16.22 -5.71 2.33
N PHE A 134 -15.31 -6.62 2.73
CA PHE A 134 -15.08 -7.87 2.01
C PHE A 134 -16.20 -8.92 2.18
N GLU A 135 -17.15 -8.70 3.09
CA GLU A 135 -18.39 -9.49 3.16
C GLU A 135 -19.36 -9.15 2.01
N GLU A 136 -19.25 -7.93 1.47
CA GLU A 136 -20.11 -7.40 0.41
C GLU A 136 -19.45 -7.50 -0.99
N LEU A 137 -18.13 -7.64 -1.04
CA LEU A 137 -17.37 -7.72 -2.28
C LEU A 137 -17.23 -9.17 -2.78
N ASP A 138 -17.77 -9.47 -3.96
CA ASP A 138 -17.54 -10.74 -4.66
C ASP A 138 -16.16 -10.76 -5.35
N TYR A 139 -15.10 -10.66 -4.55
CA TYR A 139 -13.72 -10.68 -5.00
C TYR A 139 -12.79 -11.40 -4.00
N THR A 140 -11.86 -12.17 -4.54
CA THR A 140 -10.78 -12.82 -3.78
C THR A 140 -9.52 -12.82 -4.63
N ASP A 141 -8.38 -12.52 -4.02
CA ASP A 141 -7.09 -12.57 -4.69
C ASP A 141 -6.31 -13.84 -4.27
N ASP A 142 -6.07 -14.72 -5.24
CA ASP A 142 -5.37 -16.00 -5.07
C ASP A 142 -3.87 -15.93 -5.42
N SER A 143 -3.30 -14.73 -5.54
CA SER A 143 -1.85 -14.52 -5.72
C SER A 143 -1.01 -15.16 -4.62
N ASN A 144 0.19 -15.63 -4.94
CA ASN A 144 1.15 -16.17 -3.96
C ASN A 144 2.00 -15.08 -3.27
N CYS A 145 1.63 -13.81 -3.43
CA CYS A 145 2.28 -12.66 -2.81
C CYS A 145 1.23 -11.73 -2.17
N ALA A 146 1.70 -10.82 -1.32
CA ALA A 146 0.90 -9.74 -0.76
C ALA A 146 1.67 -8.41 -0.89
N VAL A 147 1.00 -7.36 -1.37
CA VAL A 147 1.55 -5.99 -1.46
C VAL A 147 0.67 -5.05 -0.65
N ILE A 148 1.27 -4.38 0.34
CA ILE A 148 0.61 -3.43 1.23
C ILE A 148 1.35 -2.10 1.22
N VAL A 149 0.60 -1.00 1.31
CA VAL A 149 1.14 0.35 1.41
C VAL A 149 0.72 0.93 2.76
N PHE A 150 1.69 1.44 3.51
CA PHE A 150 1.45 2.13 4.78
C PHE A 150 1.75 3.61 4.64
N GLU A 151 0.78 4.44 5.00
CA GLU A 151 1.04 5.86 5.25
C GLU A 151 1.50 6.01 6.69
N THR A 152 2.82 6.11 6.90
CA THR A 152 3.41 6.11 8.25
C THR A 152 4.76 6.83 8.27
N PRO A 153 5.07 7.60 9.34
CA PRO A 153 6.41 8.16 9.54
C PRO A 153 7.41 7.14 10.10
N LYS A 154 6.96 5.93 10.44
CA LYS A 154 7.77 4.86 11.02
C LYS A 154 7.74 3.64 10.11
N LEU A 155 8.91 3.18 9.66
CA LEU A 155 9.02 1.94 8.90
C LEU A 155 8.50 0.75 9.73
N PRO A 156 7.70 -0.15 9.12
CA PRO A 156 7.35 -1.42 9.75
C PRO A 156 8.63 -2.26 9.94
N ASN A 157 8.66 -3.09 10.99
CA ASN A 157 9.73 -4.07 11.19
C ASN A 157 9.21 -5.48 10.87
N GLU A 158 10.07 -6.48 11.00
CA GLU A 158 9.78 -7.91 10.75
C GLU A 158 8.45 -8.34 11.37
N GLU A 159 8.25 -8.03 12.65
CA GLU A 159 7.06 -8.44 13.40
C GLU A 159 5.76 -7.74 12.96
N VAL A 160 5.85 -6.59 12.28
CA VAL A 160 4.68 -5.98 11.63
C VAL A 160 4.37 -6.68 10.30
N MET A 161 5.38 -7.27 9.66
CA MET A 161 5.29 -7.91 8.36
C MET A 161 5.06 -9.43 8.43
N ASP A 162 5.21 -10.05 9.60
CA ASP A 162 4.84 -11.45 9.90
C ASP A 162 3.32 -11.65 10.01
#